data_AF-A0A293MKT9-F1
#
_entry.id   AF-A0A293MKT9-F1
#
_cell.length_a   1.000
_cell.length_b   1.000
_cell.length_c   1.000
_cell.angle_alpha   90.00
_cell.angle_beta   90.00
_cell.angle_gamma   90.00
#
_symmetry.space_group_name_H-M   'P 1'
#
loop_
_entity.id
_entity.type
_entity.pdbx_description
1 polymer ?
#
loop_
_entity_poly.entity_id
_entity_poly.type
_entity_poly.pdbx_seq_one_letter_code
_entity_poly.pdbx_strand_id
1 'polypeptide(L)'
;MCSAGALRPGKTHEKCIKKFLAYLGTWEEGAGSHGFLSRSTAEGLRVTLSSKLSLLTYVTTKLNYRYMMTSRLSQDSIERLFGAVRQMSGSNDHPTASQFLMSINCFENLAKSPASGNVSPGVCRSTVLRTWRNHLLLAMYLLAF
;
A
#
# COMPACT_ATOMS: atom_id res chain seq x y z
N MET A 1 13.74 -15.19 9.20
CA MET A 1 12.39 -15.46 8.68
C MET A 1 12.31 -15.07 7.21
N CYS A 2 12.15 -16.03 6.31
CA CYS A 2 11.94 -15.78 4.87
C CYS A 2 10.44 -15.63 4.62
N SER A 3 9.94 -14.43 4.35
CA SER A 3 8.53 -14.24 4.02
C SER A 3 8.23 -14.83 2.65
N ALA A 4 7.42 -15.89 2.63
CA ALA A 4 7.05 -16.64 1.42
C ALA A 4 6.38 -15.77 0.35
N GLY A 5 5.74 -14.66 0.73
CA GLY A 5 5.08 -13.71 -0.18
C GLY A 5 5.95 -12.55 -0.68
N ALA A 6 7.24 -12.51 -0.35
CA ALA A 6 8.10 -11.38 -0.76
C ALA A 6 8.50 -11.46 -2.24
N LEU A 7 8.50 -10.32 -2.92
CA LEU A 7 9.01 -10.18 -4.29
C LEU A 7 10.54 -10.06 -4.24
N ARG A 8 11.22 -10.85 -5.09
CA ARG A 8 12.68 -11.01 -5.10
C ARG A 8 13.22 -10.97 -6.53
N PRO A 9 14.42 -10.40 -6.73
CA PRO A 9 15.04 -10.39 -8.03
C PRO A 9 15.41 -11.82 -8.48
N GLY A 10 15.18 -12.13 -9.74
CA GLY A 10 15.45 -13.43 -10.39
C GLY A 10 14.52 -14.57 -10.00
N LYS A 11 13.54 -14.36 -9.11
CA LYS A 11 12.64 -15.41 -8.62
C LYS A 11 11.35 -15.52 -9.45
N THR A 12 10.59 -16.59 -9.20
CA THR A 12 9.39 -16.96 -9.95
C THR A 12 8.39 -15.80 -10.07
N HIS A 13 8.07 -15.10 -8.99
CA HIS A 13 7.09 -14.00 -9.01
C HIS A 13 7.49 -12.85 -9.94
N GLU A 14 8.76 -12.44 -9.97
CA GLU A 14 9.22 -11.40 -10.90
C GLU A 14 9.08 -11.84 -12.36
N LYS A 15 9.47 -13.09 -12.65
CA LYS A 15 9.31 -13.67 -13.99
C LYS A 15 7.85 -13.77 -14.40
N CYS A 16 6.95 -14.14 -13.48
CA CYS A 16 5.51 -14.18 -13.72
C CYS A 16 4.97 -12.79 -14.08
N ILE A 17 5.37 -11.74 -13.34
CA ILE A 17 4.95 -10.36 -13.63
C ILE A 17 5.41 -9.94 -15.04
N LYS A 18 6.68 -10.19 -15.38
CA LYS A 18 7.23 -9.88 -16.71
C LYS A 18 6.48 -10.63 -17.84
N LYS A 19 6.22 -11.92 -17.65
CA LYS A 19 5.45 -12.73 -18.61
C LYS A 19 4.02 -12.23 -18.74
N PHE A 20 3.37 -11.88 -17.64
CA PHE A 20 2.01 -11.39 -17.64
C PHE A 20 1.90 -10.01 -18.32
N LEU A 21 2.88 -9.12 -18.13
CA LEU A 21 2.95 -7.85 -18.87
C LEU A 21 3.03 -8.06 -20.38
N ALA A 22 3.85 -9.01 -20.85
CA ALA A 22 3.93 -9.36 -22.27
C ALA A 22 2.60 -9.94 -22.77
N TYR A 23 2.00 -10.86 -21.99
CA TYR A 23 0.69 -11.43 -22.29
C TYR A 23 -0.41 -10.36 -22.40
N LEU A 24 -0.38 -9.35 -21.52
CA LEU A 24 -1.35 -8.26 -21.54
C LEU A 24 -1.35 -7.49 -22.86
N GLY A 25 -0.17 -7.32 -23.49
CA GLY A 25 -0.05 -6.74 -24.84
C GLY A 25 -0.70 -7.63 -25.90
N THR A 26 -0.35 -8.93 -25.90
CA THR A 26 -0.94 -9.88 -26.86
C THR A 26 -2.46 -10.03 -26.70
N TRP A 27 -2.96 -9.91 -25.47
CA TRP A 27 -4.39 -9.96 -25.20
C TRP A 27 -5.09 -8.71 -25.71
N GLU A 28 -4.52 -7.51 -25.53
CA GLU A 28 -5.08 -6.27 -26.08
C GLU A 28 -5.17 -6.31 -27.61
N GLU A 29 -4.11 -6.79 -28.28
CA GLU A 29 -4.07 -6.94 -29.73
C GLU A 29 -5.10 -7.97 -30.24
N GLY A 30 -5.26 -9.10 -29.52
CA GLY A 30 -6.16 -10.19 -29.93
C GLY A 30 -7.64 -9.99 -29.57
N ALA A 31 -7.95 -9.11 -28.62
CA ALA A 31 -9.29 -8.96 -28.06
C ALA A 31 -10.24 -8.02 -28.86
N GLY A 32 -9.72 -7.26 -29.83
CA GLY A 32 -10.53 -6.32 -30.61
C GLY A 32 -11.24 -5.28 -29.72
N SER A 33 -12.46 -4.86 -30.11
CA SER A 33 -13.17 -3.76 -29.45
C SER A 33 -13.99 -4.14 -28.21
N HIS A 34 -14.28 -5.43 -27.97
CA HIS A 34 -15.22 -5.86 -26.91
C HIS A 34 -14.71 -6.98 -25.99
N GLY A 35 -13.46 -7.45 -26.16
CA GLY A 35 -12.90 -8.56 -25.37
C GLY A 35 -11.82 -8.19 -24.36
N PHE A 36 -11.56 -6.88 -24.17
CA PHE A 36 -10.45 -6.39 -23.35
C PHE A 36 -10.90 -5.53 -22.17
N LEU A 37 -9.96 -5.29 -21.25
CA LEU A 37 -10.14 -4.37 -20.13
C LEU A 37 -10.45 -2.95 -20.64
N SER A 38 -11.16 -2.16 -19.83
CA SER A 38 -11.27 -0.73 -20.11
C SER A 38 -9.87 -0.10 -20.18
N ARG A 39 -9.73 0.95 -21.00
CA ARG A 39 -8.45 1.65 -21.18
C ARG A 39 -7.80 2.03 -19.85
N SER A 40 -8.57 2.61 -18.93
CA SER A 40 -8.08 3.02 -17.60
C SER A 40 -7.61 1.83 -16.75
N THR A 41 -8.33 0.71 -16.79
CA THR A 41 -7.95 -0.49 -16.04
C THR A 41 -6.69 -1.12 -16.60
N ALA A 42 -6.58 -1.23 -17.92
CA ALA A 42 -5.40 -1.77 -18.60
C ALA A 42 -4.15 -0.93 -18.32
N GLU A 43 -4.29 0.39 -18.42
CA GLU A 43 -3.22 1.35 -18.12
C GLU A 43 -2.79 1.27 -16.66
N GLY A 44 -3.73 1.34 -15.72
CA GLY A 44 -3.44 1.22 -14.29
C GLY A 44 -2.74 -0.10 -13.93
N LEU A 45 -3.14 -1.21 -14.58
CA LEU A 45 -2.50 -2.51 -14.38
C LEU A 45 -1.06 -2.54 -14.92
N ARG A 46 -0.81 -1.97 -16.12
CA ARG A 46 0.54 -1.86 -16.72
C ARG A 46 1.45 -1.01 -15.85
N VAL A 47 0.98 0.15 -15.41
CA VAL A 47 1.72 1.07 -14.54
C VAL A 47 2.02 0.38 -13.22
N THR A 48 1.03 -0.23 -12.57
CA THR A 48 1.21 -0.92 -11.28
C THR A 48 2.28 -2.02 -11.35
N LEU A 49 2.23 -2.88 -12.38
CA LEU A 49 3.15 -3.99 -12.52
C LEU A 49 4.57 -3.52 -12.90
N SER A 50 4.67 -2.56 -13.82
CA SER A 50 5.95 -2.00 -14.25
C SER A 50 6.63 -1.25 -13.10
N SER A 51 5.87 -0.44 -12.35
CA SER A 51 6.35 0.27 -11.17
C SER A 51 6.81 -0.70 -10.06
N LYS A 52 6.13 -1.83 -9.85
CA LYS A 52 6.57 -2.87 -8.91
C LYS A 52 7.94 -3.46 -9.29
N LEU A 53 8.20 -3.67 -10.58
CA LEU A 53 9.49 -4.17 -11.07
C LEU A 53 10.61 -3.12 -10.92
N SER A 54 10.31 -1.86 -11.26
CA SER A 54 11.24 -0.74 -11.09
C SER A 54 11.59 -0.52 -9.62
N LEU A 55 10.58 -0.56 -8.74
CA LEU A 55 10.75 -0.42 -7.30
C LEU A 55 11.57 -1.57 -6.71
N LEU A 56 11.30 -2.82 -7.13
CA LEU A 56 12.09 -3.97 -6.73
C LEU A 56 13.56 -3.75 -7.10
N THR A 57 13.82 -3.35 -8.35
CA THR A 57 15.17 -3.09 -8.85
C THR A 57 15.87 -2.02 -8.02
N TYR A 58 15.20 -0.88 -7.76
CA TYR A 58 15.75 0.20 -6.94
C TYR A 58 16.08 -0.26 -5.52
N VAL A 59 15.14 -0.92 -4.85
CA VAL A 59 15.26 -1.39 -3.46
C VAL A 59 16.38 -2.42 -3.32
N THR A 60 16.57 -3.31 -4.31
CA THR A 60 17.61 -4.34 -4.26
C THR A 60 18.98 -3.84 -4.71
N THR A 61 19.04 -2.93 -5.68
CA THR A 61 20.32 -2.48 -6.27
C THR A 61 20.89 -1.21 -5.62
N LYS A 62 20.03 -0.26 -5.23
CA LYS A 62 20.46 1.03 -4.65
C LYS A 62 20.43 1.03 -3.13
N LEU A 63 19.45 0.33 -2.53
CA LEU A 63 19.27 0.30 -1.07
C LEU A 63 19.76 -1.01 -0.43
N ASN A 64 20.26 -1.95 -1.24
CA ASN A 64 20.83 -3.22 -0.80
C ASN A 64 19.88 -4.10 0.05
N TYR A 65 18.56 -3.98 -0.15
CA TYR A 65 17.58 -4.87 0.48
C TYR A 65 17.50 -6.20 -0.27
N ARG A 66 17.24 -7.28 0.47
CA ARG A 66 17.16 -8.64 -0.11
C ARG A 66 15.88 -8.92 -0.87
N TYR A 67 14.79 -8.22 -0.52
CA TYR A 67 13.45 -8.46 -1.08
C TYR A 67 12.52 -7.28 -0.77
N MET A 68 11.39 -7.23 -1.46
CA MET A 68 10.33 -6.24 -1.26
C MET A 68 9.01 -6.93 -0.85
N MET A 69 8.31 -6.37 0.14
CA MET A 69 6.99 -6.85 0.55
C MET A 69 5.89 -6.17 -0.26
N THR A 70 5.25 -6.91 -1.16
CA THR A 70 4.16 -6.38 -2.00
C THR A 70 2.92 -6.01 -1.18
N SER A 71 2.68 -6.68 -0.05
CA SER A 71 1.56 -6.38 0.86
C SER A 71 1.65 -5.02 1.56
N ARG A 72 2.78 -4.31 1.44
CA ARG A 72 2.97 -2.96 1.99
C ARG A 72 2.79 -1.86 0.95
N LEU A 73 2.54 -2.23 -0.30
CA LEU A 73 2.31 -1.29 -1.41
C LEU A 73 0.82 -1.05 -1.69
N SER A 74 -0.08 -1.84 -1.10
CA SER A 74 -1.53 -1.67 -1.26
C SER A 74 -2.10 -0.63 -0.29
N GLN A 75 -3.26 -0.09 -0.66
CA GLN A 75 -4.02 0.85 0.16
C GLN A 75 -4.76 0.17 1.33
N ASP A 76 -4.79 -1.18 1.39
CA ASP A 76 -5.55 -1.95 2.39
C ASP A 76 -5.36 -1.49 3.84
N SER A 77 -4.15 -1.04 4.20
CA SER A 77 -3.86 -0.58 5.56
C SER A 77 -4.64 0.70 5.92
N ILE A 78 -4.80 1.64 4.99
CA ILE A 78 -5.59 2.85 5.22
C ILE A 78 -7.09 2.56 5.14
N GLU A 79 -7.51 1.61 4.29
CA GLU A 79 -8.91 1.20 4.21
C GLU A 79 -9.38 0.53 5.50
N ARG A 80 -8.51 -0.28 6.11
CA ARG A 80 -8.75 -0.85 7.45
C ARG A 80 -8.88 0.24 8.51
N LEU A 81 -8.08 1.30 8.44
CA LEU A 81 -8.24 2.45 9.32
C LEU A 81 -9.61 3.12 9.13
N PHE A 82 -9.99 3.41 7.89
CA PHE A 82 -11.31 3.99 7.60
C PHE A 82 -12.45 3.09 8.07
N GLY A 83 -12.30 1.76 7.93
CA GLY A 83 -13.24 0.79 8.49
C GLY A 83 -13.33 0.88 10.01
N ALA A 84 -12.20 0.97 10.70
CA ALA A 84 -12.18 1.10 12.16
C ALA A 84 -12.81 2.42 12.64
N VAL A 85 -12.55 3.53 11.95
CA VAL A 85 -13.17 4.83 12.26
C VAL A 85 -14.69 4.80 12.05
N ARG A 86 -15.18 4.16 10.98
CA ARG A 86 -16.62 3.96 10.78
C ARG A 86 -17.24 3.13 11.91
N GLN A 87 -16.58 2.03 12.32
CA GLN A 87 -17.05 1.18 13.42
C GLN A 87 -17.08 1.91 14.78
N MET A 88 -16.15 2.82 15.04
CA MET A 88 -16.17 3.64 16.25
C MET A 88 -17.39 4.56 16.35
N SER A 89 -18.01 4.87 15.23
CA SER A 89 -19.19 5.73 15.16
C SER A 89 -20.50 4.95 15.37
N GLY A 90 -20.42 3.65 15.70
CA GLY A 90 -21.59 2.80 15.95
C GLY A 90 -22.45 2.68 14.69
N SER A 91 -23.72 3.10 14.79
CA SER A 91 -24.65 3.13 13.64
C SER A 91 -24.45 4.31 12.68
N ASN A 92 -23.48 5.20 12.94
CA ASN A 92 -23.18 6.33 12.08
C ASN A 92 -22.08 5.98 11.07
N ASP A 93 -22.46 5.30 9.99
CA ASP A 93 -21.54 4.82 8.93
C ASP A 93 -20.89 5.96 8.11
N HIS A 94 -21.38 7.19 8.26
CA HIS A 94 -20.88 8.37 7.55
C HIS A 94 -20.53 9.50 8.54
N PRO A 95 -19.40 9.39 9.27
CA PRO A 95 -19.01 10.41 10.22
C PRO A 95 -18.73 11.74 9.52
N THR A 96 -19.12 12.84 10.16
CA THR A 96 -18.72 14.19 9.72
C THR A 96 -17.20 14.38 9.88
N ALA A 97 -16.63 15.37 9.19
CA ALA A 97 -15.19 15.65 9.27
C ALA A 97 -14.70 15.86 10.73
N SER A 98 -15.51 16.48 11.60
CA SER A 98 -15.19 16.64 13.02
C SER A 98 -15.21 15.31 13.78
N GLN A 99 -16.21 14.45 13.54
CA GLN A 99 -16.30 13.11 14.15
C GLN A 99 -15.14 12.21 13.71
N PHE A 100 -14.73 12.31 12.45
CA PHE A 100 -13.58 11.61 11.92
C PHE A 100 -12.29 12.02 12.64
N LEU A 101 -12.04 13.32 12.81
CA LEU A 101 -10.87 13.84 13.54
C LEU A 101 -10.88 13.42 15.01
N MET A 102 -12.03 13.44 15.67
CA MET A 102 -12.16 12.97 17.05
C MET A 102 -11.83 11.48 17.18
N SER A 103 -12.29 10.66 16.23
CA SER A 103 -12.04 9.21 16.21
C SER A 103 -10.56 8.90 16.00
N ILE A 104 -9.89 9.60 15.07
CA ILE A 104 -8.44 9.48 14.87
C ILE A 104 -7.67 9.90 16.12
N ASN A 105 -8.02 11.03 16.72
CA ASN A 105 -7.34 11.52 17.91
C ASN A 105 -7.50 10.51 19.08
N CYS A 106 -8.66 9.85 19.19
CA CYS A 106 -8.86 8.78 20.16
C CYS A 106 -7.91 7.58 19.90
N PHE A 107 -7.76 7.13 18.65
CA PHE A 107 -6.80 6.08 18.28
C PHE A 107 -5.35 6.44 18.65
N GLU A 108 -4.93 7.69 18.40
CA GLU A 108 -3.57 8.14 18.73
C GLU A 108 -3.33 8.21 20.24
N ASN A 109 -4.36 8.56 21.01
CA ASN A 109 -4.27 8.59 22.48
C ASN A 109 -4.29 7.20 23.13
N LEU A 110 -4.82 6.19 22.43
CA LEU A 110 -4.76 4.78 22.84
C LEU A 110 -3.42 4.12 22.50
N ALA A 111 -2.73 4.59 21.47
CA ALA A 111 -1.40 4.13 21.07
C ALA A 111 -0.26 4.67 21.97
N LYS A 112 -0.41 4.50 23.29
CA LYS A 112 0.63 4.84 24.27
C LYS A 112 1.54 3.63 24.52
N SER A 113 2.85 3.89 24.62
CA SER A 113 3.81 2.88 25.10
C SER A 113 3.43 2.50 26.55
N PRO A 114 3.44 1.21 26.93
CA PRO A 114 3.22 0.80 28.32
C PRO A 114 4.26 1.43 29.26
N ALA A 115 3.91 1.62 30.53
CA ALA A 115 4.78 2.29 31.51
C ALA A 115 6.14 1.60 31.72
N SER A 116 6.23 0.29 31.43
CA SER A 116 7.46 -0.51 31.45
C SER A 116 8.19 -0.59 30.09
N GLY A 117 7.67 0.07 29.05
CA GLY A 117 8.21 0.02 27.71
C GLY A 117 9.47 0.87 27.54
N ASN A 118 10.48 0.32 26.87
CA ASN A 118 11.78 0.96 26.68
C ASN A 118 11.79 2.10 25.63
N VAL A 119 10.61 2.59 25.25
CA VAL A 119 10.41 3.62 24.22
C VAL A 119 9.70 4.81 24.87
N SER A 120 10.32 5.98 24.80
CA SER A 120 9.74 7.19 25.39
C SER A 120 8.40 7.53 24.71
N PRO A 121 7.40 8.04 25.45
CA PRO A 121 6.09 8.39 24.89
C PRO A 121 6.15 9.38 23.71
N GLY A 122 7.21 10.18 23.63
CA GLY A 122 7.47 11.09 22.51
C GLY A 122 7.90 10.38 21.22
N VAL A 123 8.66 9.29 21.33
CA VAL A 123 9.09 8.47 20.19
C VAL A 123 7.92 7.67 19.62
N CYS A 124 7.04 7.13 20.46
CA CYS A 124 5.86 6.40 20.01
C CYS A 124 4.91 7.31 19.21
N ARG A 125 4.60 8.50 19.73
CA ARG A 125 3.76 9.50 19.04
C ARG A 125 4.38 10.01 17.74
N SER A 126 5.68 10.33 17.75
CA SER A 126 6.37 10.78 16.54
C SER A 126 6.52 9.68 15.48
N THR A 127 6.67 8.41 15.88
CA THR A 127 6.78 7.29 14.92
C THR A 127 5.44 6.94 14.30
N VAL A 128 4.36 7.00 15.09
CA VAL A 128 2.98 6.87 14.62
C VAL A 128 2.72 7.99 13.60
N LEU A 129 2.83 9.27 14.00
CA LEU A 129 2.63 10.42 13.11
C LEU A 129 3.54 10.42 11.86
N ARG A 130 4.81 9.98 11.97
CA ARG A 130 5.74 9.96 10.84
C ARG A 130 5.48 8.80 9.88
N THR A 131 5.05 7.64 10.40
CA THR A 131 4.59 6.50 9.59
C THR A 131 3.29 6.86 8.87
N TRP A 132 2.35 7.53 9.55
CA TRP A 132 1.10 8.01 8.95
C TRP A 132 1.33 9.09 7.91
N ARG A 133 2.18 10.10 8.19
CA ARG A 133 2.52 11.15 7.22
C ARG A 133 3.21 10.58 5.99
N ASN A 134 4.13 9.63 6.17
CA ASN A 134 4.78 8.98 5.05
C ASN A 134 3.83 8.07 4.26
N HIS A 135 2.92 7.33 4.90
CA HIS A 135 1.92 6.52 4.18
C HIS A 135 0.87 7.37 3.45
N LEU A 136 0.42 8.49 4.03
CA LEU A 136 -0.46 9.44 3.36
C LEU A 136 0.24 10.15 2.20
N LEU A 137 1.49 10.60 2.38
CA LEU A 137 2.26 11.21 1.30
C LEU A 137 2.57 10.21 0.19
N LEU A 138 2.94 8.96 0.51
CA LEU A 138 3.13 7.90 -0.48
C LEU A 138 1.82 7.53 -1.18
N ALA A 139 0.70 7.45 -0.47
CA ALA A 139 -0.61 7.21 -1.07
C ALA A 139 -0.99 8.36 -2.01
N MET A 140 -0.78 9.62 -1.62
CA MET A 140 -1.02 10.78 -2.47
C MET A 140 -0.09 10.82 -3.69
N TYR A 141 1.18 10.43 -3.54
CA TYR A 141 2.14 10.38 -4.66
C TYR A 141 1.88 9.22 -5.62
N LEU A 142 1.38 8.08 -5.12
CA LEU A 142 1.04 6.91 -5.91
C LEU A 142 -0.35 6.99 -6.55
N LEU A 143 -1.25 7.83 -6.00
CA LEU A 143 -2.57 8.14 -6.58
C LEU A 143 -2.53 9.31 -7.58
N ALA A 144 -1.38 9.96 -7.75
CA ALA A 144 -1.17 11.04 -8.71
C ALA A 144 -0.77 10.55 -10.12
N PHE A 145 -0.82 9.24 -10.38
CA PHE A 145 -0.60 8.62 -11.69
C PHE A 145 -1.65 7.56 -11.98
#